data_AF-A0A286XMH7-F1
#
_entry.id   AF-A0A286XMH7-F1
#
_cell.length_a   1.000
_cell.length_b   1.000
_cell.length_c   1.000
_cell.angle_alpha   90.00
_cell.angle_beta   90.00
_cell.angle_gamma   90.00
#
_symmetry.space_group_name_H-M   'P 1'
#
loop_
_entity.id
_entity.type
_entity.pdbx_description
1 polymer ?
#
loop_
_entity_poly.entity_id
_entity_poly.type
_entity_poly.pdbx_seq_one_letter_code
_entity_poly.pdbx_strand_id
1 'polypeptide(L)' 'MAPLPGAELVQRPLQLYRYLLCCCRQLPTQGIQEHYKHAVRQSFRVHADEDNPERIQQIIKRAIEDADWVMNKYRKQH' A
#
# COMPACT_ATOMS: atom_id res chain seq x y z
N MET A 1 -12.11 0.16 10.57
CA MET A 1 -12.43 0.62 9.21
C MET A 1 -12.48 -0.60 8.32
N ALA A 2 -13.49 -0.74 7.47
CA ALA A 2 -13.56 -1.89 6.55
C ALA A 2 -12.43 -1.73 5.52
N PRO A 3 -11.65 -2.79 5.26
CA PRO A 3 -10.56 -2.71 4.29
C PRO A 3 -11.12 -2.42 2.89
N LEU A 4 -10.40 -1.60 2.13
CA LEU A 4 -10.71 -1.34 0.72
C LEU A 4 -10.87 -2.66 -0.08
N PRO A 5 -11.78 -2.68 -1.07
CA PRO A 5 -12.07 -3.88 -1.84
C PRO A 5 -10.79 -4.44 -2.50
N GLY A 6 -10.49 -5.71 -2.23
CA GLY A 6 -9.33 -6.42 -2.75
C GLY A 6 -8.14 -6.52 -1.78
N ALA A 7 -8.13 -5.81 -0.66
CA ALA A 7 -7.09 -5.93 0.36
C ALA A 7 -7.04 -7.33 1.02
N GLU A 8 -8.18 -8.01 1.13
CA GLU A 8 -8.29 -9.36 1.70
C GLU A 8 -7.59 -10.44 0.86
N LEU A 9 -7.34 -10.16 -0.42
CA LEU A 9 -6.66 -11.05 -1.36
C LEU A 9 -5.13 -10.87 -1.34
N VAL A 10 -4.64 -9.86 -0.63
CA VAL A 10 -3.21 -9.53 -0.57
C VAL A 10 -2.54 -10.40 0.47
N GLN A 11 -2.03 -11.56 0.03
CA GLN A 11 -1.25 -12.46 0.88
C GLN A 11 0.22 -12.55 0.46
N ARG A 12 0.54 -12.10 -0.76
CA ARG A 12 1.89 -12.12 -1.32
C ARG A 12 2.44 -10.71 -1.52
N PRO A 13 3.77 -10.50 -1.37
CA PRO A 13 4.41 -9.20 -1.60
C PRO A 13 4.09 -8.60 -2.98
N LEU A 14 4.10 -9.42 -4.04
CA LEU A 14 3.79 -8.96 -5.40
C LEU A 14 2.33 -8.48 -5.57
N GLN A 15 1.38 -9.09 -4.85
CA GLN A 15 -0.01 -8.64 -4.84
C GLN A 15 -0.12 -7.30 -4.12
N LEU A 16 0.59 -7.13 -3.00
CA LEU A 16 0.65 -5.87 -2.26
C LEU A 16 1.19 -4.76 -3.15
N TYR A 17 2.27 -5.02 -3.90
CA TYR A 17 2.87 -4.03 -4.79
C TYR A 17 1.87 -3.51 -5.82
N ARG A 18 1.15 -4.42 -6.49
CA ARG A 18 0.12 -4.06 -7.49
C ARG A 18 -1.04 -3.31 -6.86
N TYR A 19 -1.48 -3.76 -5.68
CA TYR A 19 -2.56 -3.13 -4.93
C TYR A 19 -2.21 -1.68 -4.55
N LEU A 20 -1.04 -1.44 -3.96
CA LEU A 20 -0.60 -0.10 -3.56
C LEU A 20 -0.44 0.84 -4.75
N LEU A 21 0.11 0.35 -5.87
CA LEU A 21 0.18 1.15 -7.11
C LEU A 21 -1.21 1.50 -7.66
N CYS A 22 -2.20 0.62 -7.50
CA CYS A 22 -3.57 0.91 -7.88
C CYS A 22 -4.18 2.02 -7.02
N CYS A 23 -3.98 1.96 -5.69
CA CYS A 23 -4.41 3.02 -4.77
C CYS A 23 -3.75 4.36 -5.09
N CYS A 24 -2.45 4.38 -5.42
CA CYS A 24 -1.75 5.60 -5.79
C CYS A 24 -2.39 6.31 -7.00
N ARG A 25 -2.93 5.56 -7.97
CA ARG A 25 -3.61 6.14 -9.15
C ARG A 25 -4.95 6.82 -8.83
N GLN A 26 -5.57 6.47 -7.70
CA GLN A 26 -6.84 7.05 -7.26
C GLN A 26 -6.65 8.39 -6.51
N LEU A 27 -5.40 8.78 -6.22
CA LEU A 27 -5.12 10.03 -5.51
C LEU A 27 -5.31 11.24 -6.45
N PRO A 28 -5.83 12.36 -5.94
CA PRO A 28 -6.31 13.47 -6.77
C PRO A 28 -5.23 14.28 -7.48
N THR A 29 -3.98 14.27 -6.98
CA THR A 29 -2.91 15.16 -7.48
C THR A 29 -1.68 14.37 -7.91
N GLN A 30 -1.16 14.64 -9.11
CA GLN A 30 0.04 13.96 -9.65
C GLN A 30 1.26 14.01 -8.71
N GLY A 31 1.51 15.12 -8.03
CA GLY A 31 2.63 15.22 -7.08
C GLY A 31 2.51 14.24 -5.90
N ILE A 32 1.28 14.03 -5.42
CA ILE A 32 0.98 13.08 -4.35
C ILE A 32 1.09 11.64 -4.88
N GLN A 33 0.59 11.38 -6.10
CA GLN A 33 0.71 10.07 -6.75
C GLN A 33 2.17 9.65 -6.85
N GLU A 34 3.05 10.50 -7.40
CA GLU A 34 4.47 10.16 -7.57
C GLU A 34 5.18 10.00 -6.23
N HIS A 35 4.92 10.86 -5.24
CA HIS A 35 5.47 10.72 -3.88
C HIS A 35 5.19 9.33 -3.29
N TYR A 36 3.91 8.89 -3.31
CA TYR A 36 3.56 7.57 -2.79
C TYR A 36 4.08 6.43 -3.66
N LYS A 37 4.15 6.60 -4.98
CA LYS A 37 4.75 5.61 -5.89
C LYS A 37 6.22 5.37 -5.57
N HIS A 38 6.97 6.45 -5.29
CA HIS A 38 8.36 6.38 -4.86
C HIS A 38 8.48 5.74 -3.47
N ALA A 39 7.62 6.10 -2.52
CA ALA A 39 7.60 5.51 -1.18
C ALA A 39 7.33 3.99 -1.22
N VAL A 40 6.36 3.54 -2.03
CA VAL A 40 6.06 2.11 -2.22
C VAL A 40 7.28 1.38 -2.81
N ARG A 41 7.92 1.94 -3.85
CA ARG A 41 9.13 1.34 -4.42
C ARG A 41 10.28 1.25 -3.42
N GLN A 42 10.48 2.28 -2.61
CA GLN A 42 11.51 2.27 -1.58
C GLN A 42 11.22 1.24 -0.48
N SER A 43 9.99 1.19 0.02
CA SER A 43 9.58 0.22 1.05
C SER A 43 9.82 -1.23 0.58
N PHE A 44 9.49 -1.54 -0.67
CA PHE A 44 9.77 -2.87 -1.24
C PHE A 44 11.26 -3.20 -1.33
N ARG A 45 12.12 -2.20 -1.59
CA ARG A 45 13.58 -2.41 -1.62
C ARG A 45 14.15 -2.65 -0.23
N VAL A 46 13.67 -1.92 0.78
CA VAL A 46 14.14 -2.07 2.17
C VAL A 46 13.78 -3.45 2.74
N HIS A 47 12.70 -4.06 2.28
CA HIS A 47 12.25 -5.38 2.73
C HIS A 47 12.56 -6.51 1.73
N ALA A 48 13.42 -6.28 0.74
CA ALA A 48 13.73 -7.27 -0.29
C ALA A 48 14.45 -8.50 0.26
N ASP A 49 15.27 -8.32 1.30
CA ASP A 49 16.04 -9.38 1.96
C ASP A 49 15.27 -10.06 3.12
N GLU A 50 14.01 -9.69 3.36
CA GLU A 50 13.20 -10.27 4.44
C GLU A 50 12.58 -11.59 3.97
N ASP A 51 13.07 -12.71 4.49
CA ASP A 51 12.60 -14.07 4.13
C ASP A 51 11.59 -14.63 5.15
N ASN A 52 11.45 -14.00 6.33
CA ASN A 52 10.57 -14.49 7.39
C ASN A 52 9.08 -14.29 7.02
N PRO A 53 8.28 -15.36 6.91
CA PRO A 53 6.88 -15.26 6.48
C PRO A 53 5.99 -14.47 7.45
N GLU A 54 6.23 -14.55 8.76
CA GLU A 54 5.47 -13.79 9.75
C GLU A 54 5.74 -12.29 9.62
N ARG A 55 7.00 -11.93 9.41
CA ARG A 55 7.42 -10.53 9.20
C ARG A 55 6.84 -9.97 7.91
N ILE A 56 6.89 -10.74 6.82
CA ILE A 56 6.27 -10.37 5.55
C ILE A 56 4.77 -10.13 5.73
N GLN A 57 4.05 -11.01 6.44
CA GLN A 57 2.63 -10.82 6.70
C GLN A 57 2.34 -9.57 7.54
N GLN A 58 3.16 -9.28 8.55
CA GLN A 58 3.05 -8.06 9.35
C GLN A 58 3.24 -6.80 8.49
N ILE A 59 4.26 -6.79 7.62
CA ILE A 59 4.53 -5.68 6.69
C ILE A 59 3.33 -5.49 5.75
N ILE A 60 2.78 -6.58 5.20
CA ILE A 60 1.61 -6.53 4.32
C ILE A 60 0.41 -5.92 5.05
N LYS A 61 0.09 -6.42 6.24
CA LYS A 61 -1.04 -5.93 7.03
C LYS A 61 -0.88 -4.44 7.33
N ARG A 62 0.32 -4.03 7.78
CA ARG A 62 0.61 -2.64 8.07
C ARG A 62 0.48 -1.75 6.84
N ALA A 63 1.02 -2.17 5.69
CA ALA A 63 0.95 -1.42 4.46
C ALA A 63 -0.49 -1.24 3.95
N ILE A 64 -1.37 -2.22 4.17
CA ILE A 64 -2.80 -2.12 3.87
C ILE A 64 -3.47 -1.09 4.78
N GLU A 65 -3.20 -1.12 6.09
CA GLU A 65 -3.75 -0.15 7.05
C GLU A 65 -3.30 1.28 6.73
N ASP A 66 -2.02 1.48 6.41
CA ASP A 66 -1.46 2.76 5.99
C ASP A 66 -2.14 3.26 4.69
N ALA A 67 -2.33 2.37 3.70
CA ALA A 67 -3.02 2.71 2.46
C ALA A 67 -4.49 3.09 2.68
N ASP A 68 -5.21 2.36 3.55
CA ASP A 68 -6.60 2.66 3.90
C ASP A 68 -6.73 4.04 4.56
N TRP A 69 -5.83 4.34 5.51
CA TRP A 69 -5.79 5.64 6.16
C TRP A 69 -5.55 6.79 5.17
N VAL A 70 -4.57 6.63 4.28
CA VAL A 70 -4.27 7.60 3.21
C VAL A 70 -5.49 7.80 2.32
N MET A 71 -6.08 6.72 1.81
CA MET A 71 -7.24 6.80 0.92
C MET A 71 -8.43 7.47 1.61
N ASN A 72 -8.69 7.17 2.89
CA ASN A 72 -9.77 7.82 3.63
C ASN A 72 -9.49 9.32 3.87
N LYS A 73 -8.23 9.70 4.11
CA LYS A 73 -7.82 11.11 4.26
C LYS A 73 -8.10 11.93 3.01
N TYR A 74 -7.87 11.38 1.82
CA TYR A 74 -8.10 12.06 0.55
C TYR A 74 -9.56 11.94 0.07
N ARG A 75 -10.29 10.87 0.40
CA ARG A 75 -11.73 10.76 0.14
C ARG A 75 -12.56 11.78 0.93
N LYS A 76 -12.16 12.11 2.16
CA LYS A 76 -12.85 13.12 3.00
C LYS A 76 -12.57 14.57 2.59
N GLN A 77 -11.56 14.80 1.76
CA GLN A 77 -11.25 16.13 1.22
C GLN A 77 -12.03 16.46 -0.07
N HIS A 78 -12.90 15.55 -0.51
CA HIS A 78 -13.69 15.68 -1.73
C HIS A 78 -15.19 15.79 -1.42
#